data_AF-A0A916A9W2-F1
#
_entry.id   AF-A0A916A9W2-F1
#
_cell.length_a   1.000
_cell.length_b   1.000
_cell.length_c   1.000
_cell.angle_alpha   90.00
_cell.angle_beta   90.00
_cell.angle_gamma   90.00
#
_symmetry.space_group_name_H-M   'P 1'
#
loop_
_entity.id
_entity.type
_entity.pdbx_description
1 polymer ?
#
loop_
_entity_poly.entity_id
_entity_poly.type
_entity_poly.pdbx_seq_one_letter_code
_entity_poly.pdbx_strand_id
1 'polypeptide(L)'
;MISNAVTWLRSTMLLAAVAAAPAQAAIYTGVWDPAFGAPFTNLGWRGSATFTVPGACTAPRDEEEEPLAVCAAATVSNARVFFYDIRNAARTTIATLTFADGTLPVSAISPPGGPLSAIATNLSPFLNPVAEDPTFDLSPFAIGPNTAFALQFTLSGGPQLHYRSPLCTTQTSCNPTGTNDATTFPVQFAITLNSVPAPATPWLAGTALLGLLALRRRSAVL
;
A
#
# COMPACT_ATOMS: atom_id res chain seq x y z
N MET A 1 -35.55 -66.77 -19.36
CA MET A 1 -35.53 -65.80 -18.25
C MET A 1 -34.11 -65.26 -18.14
N ILE A 2 -33.81 -64.21 -18.90
CA ILE A 2 -32.53 -63.52 -18.91
C ILE A 2 -32.90 -62.06 -18.68
N SER A 3 -32.51 -61.50 -17.55
CA SER A 3 -32.67 -60.07 -17.28
C SER A 3 -31.36 -59.55 -16.71
N ASN A 4 -30.53 -59.04 -17.62
CA ASN A 4 -29.23 -58.45 -17.35
C ASN A 4 -29.44 -57.06 -16.72
N ALA A 5 -29.38 -56.98 -15.40
CA ALA A 5 -29.29 -55.73 -14.67
C ALA A 5 -27.81 -55.44 -14.34
N VAL A 6 -27.11 -54.74 -15.23
CA VAL A 6 -25.81 -54.12 -14.90
C VAL A 6 -25.92 -52.65 -15.28
N THR A 7 -26.45 -51.89 -14.33
CA THR A 7 -26.78 -50.48 -14.46
C THR A 7 -25.61 -49.65 -13.93
N TRP A 8 -24.95 -48.94 -14.85
CA TRP A 8 -24.39 -47.59 -14.70
C TRP A 8 -23.59 -47.24 -13.43
N LEU A 9 -22.26 -47.24 -13.56
CA LEU A 9 -21.37 -46.32 -12.84
C LEU A 9 -20.46 -45.63 -13.85
N ARG A 10 -21.02 -44.67 -14.60
CA ARG A 10 -20.21 -43.77 -15.43
C ARG A 10 -19.55 -42.74 -14.52
N SER A 11 -18.23 -42.81 -14.50
CA SER A 11 -17.29 -41.96 -13.79
C SER A 11 -17.48 -40.49 -14.16
N THR A 12 -17.86 -39.67 -13.18
CA THR A 12 -17.79 -38.21 -13.27
C THR A 12 -16.74 -37.72 -12.27
N MET A 13 -15.45 -37.95 -12.57
CA MET A 13 -14.37 -37.22 -11.91
C MET A 13 -14.18 -35.90 -12.67
N LEU A 14 -14.90 -34.87 -12.24
CA LEU A 14 -14.60 -33.48 -12.62
C LEU A 14 -13.25 -33.12 -11.99
N LEU A 15 -12.19 -33.09 -12.80
CA LEU A 15 -10.89 -32.57 -12.39
C LEU A 15 -10.99 -31.03 -12.37
N ALA A 16 -11.41 -30.46 -11.25
CA ALA A 16 -11.32 -29.03 -11.00
C ALA A 16 -9.85 -28.66 -10.72
N ALA A 17 -9.02 -28.62 -11.76
CA ALA A 17 -7.71 -28.01 -11.70
C ALA A 17 -7.90 -26.49 -11.64
N VAL A 18 -8.19 -25.96 -10.44
CA VAL A 18 -8.18 -24.53 -10.20
C VAL A 18 -6.71 -24.09 -10.29
N ALA A 19 -6.32 -23.57 -11.45
CA ALA A 19 -5.02 -22.93 -11.63
C ALA A 19 -4.99 -21.68 -10.75
N ALA A 20 -4.54 -21.83 -9.51
CA ALA A 20 -4.24 -20.71 -8.63
C ALA A 20 -2.99 -20.02 -9.18
N ALA A 21 -3.18 -19.02 -10.05
CA ALA A 21 -2.09 -18.14 -10.43
C ALA A 21 -1.54 -17.44 -9.17
N PRO A 22 -0.21 -17.27 -9.06
CA PRO A 22 0.36 -16.49 -7.97
C PRO A 22 -0.30 -15.11 -7.92
N ALA A 23 -0.87 -14.74 -6.78
CA ALA A 23 -1.17 -13.35 -6.50
C ALA A 23 0.18 -12.64 -6.31
N GLN A 24 0.78 -12.18 -7.41
CA GLN A 24 1.97 -11.35 -7.37
C GLN A 24 1.58 -10.03 -6.69
N ALA A 25 2.44 -9.48 -5.83
CA ALA A 25 2.29 -8.14 -5.30
C ALA A 25 3.60 -7.41 -5.55
N ALA A 26 3.52 -6.18 -6.01
CA ALA A 26 4.69 -5.31 -6.19
C ALA A 26 4.83 -4.41 -4.95
N ILE A 27 6.08 -4.24 -4.49
CA ILE A 27 6.40 -3.32 -3.41
C ILE A 27 7.05 -2.08 -4.02
N TYR A 28 6.43 -0.94 -3.78
CA TYR A 28 6.96 0.35 -4.22
C TYR A 28 7.45 1.11 -3.00
N THR A 29 8.62 1.73 -3.11
CA THR A 29 9.11 2.67 -2.10
C THR A 29 9.15 4.06 -2.70
N GLY A 30 8.49 5.01 -2.04
CA GLY A 30 8.51 6.42 -2.41
C GLY A 30 9.37 7.20 -1.43
N VAL A 31 10.20 8.12 -1.93
CA VAL A 31 10.95 9.10 -1.11
C VAL A 31 10.68 10.53 -1.58
N TRP A 32 10.68 11.47 -0.64
CA TRP A 32 10.50 12.90 -0.91
C TRP A 32 11.24 13.76 0.12
N ASP A 33 11.66 14.97 -0.26
CA ASP A 33 12.36 15.93 0.61
C ASP A 33 12.12 17.41 0.21
N PRO A 34 10.87 17.91 0.24
CA PRO A 34 10.53 19.31 0.04
C PRO A 34 10.72 20.18 1.31
N ALA A 35 10.73 21.50 1.12
CA ALA A 35 10.41 22.42 2.21
C ALA A 35 8.91 22.35 2.55
N PHE A 36 8.54 22.63 3.80
CA PHE A 36 7.13 22.70 4.19
C PHE A 36 6.46 23.94 3.61
N GLY A 37 7.05 25.12 3.80
CA GLY A 37 6.48 26.41 3.40
C GLY A 37 5.70 27.08 4.53
N ALA A 38 4.81 28.01 4.18
CA ALA A 38 3.95 28.70 5.12
C ALA A 38 2.96 27.72 5.80
N PRO A 39 2.58 27.98 7.07
CA PRO A 39 3.06 29.05 7.95
C PRO A 39 4.39 28.70 8.65
N PHE A 40 4.93 27.49 8.46
CA PHE A 40 6.13 27.00 9.16
C PHE A 40 7.41 27.32 8.39
N THR A 41 7.76 28.61 8.34
CA THR A 41 8.96 29.07 7.64
C THR A 41 10.22 28.34 8.16
N ASN A 42 11.11 27.96 7.25
CA ASN A 42 12.34 27.21 7.51
C ASN A 42 12.17 25.75 7.95
N LEU A 43 10.95 25.23 8.02
CA LEU A 43 10.73 23.81 8.27
C LEU A 43 10.89 23.01 6.98
N GLY A 44 11.77 22.02 7.02
CA GLY A 44 11.87 20.97 6.02
C GLY A 44 11.14 19.73 6.49
N TRP A 45 10.61 18.96 5.54
CA TRP A 45 10.07 17.64 5.86
C TRP A 45 10.44 16.68 4.74
N ARG A 46 11.00 15.54 5.12
CA ARG A 46 11.30 14.44 4.21
C ARG A 46 10.57 13.21 4.66
N GLY A 47 10.35 12.28 3.75
CA GLY A 47 9.72 11.03 4.14
C GLY A 47 10.00 9.90 3.21
N SER A 48 9.57 8.74 3.68
CA SER A 48 9.59 7.48 2.93
C SER A 48 8.29 6.75 3.17
N ALA A 49 7.72 6.15 2.12
CA ALA A 49 6.55 5.29 2.24
C ALA A 49 6.73 4.01 1.44
N THR A 50 6.21 2.91 1.97
CA THR A 50 6.19 1.61 1.31
C THR A 50 4.75 1.24 0.97
N PHE A 51 4.52 0.93 -0.30
CA PHE A 51 3.22 0.58 -0.85
C PHE A 51 3.25 -0.87 -1.32
N THR A 52 2.24 -1.64 -0.92
CA THR A 52 2.01 -2.99 -1.44
C THR A 52 0.86 -2.91 -2.43
N VAL A 53 1.14 -3.20 -3.71
CA VAL A 53 0.13 -3.16 -4.77
C VAL A 53 -0.07 -4.58 -5.30
N PRO A 54 -1.28 -5.15 -5.17
CA PRO A 54 -1.60 -6.44 -5.77
C PRO A 54 -1.42 -6.40 -7.29
N GLY A 55 -0.93 -7.48 -7.87
CA GLY A 55 -0.64 -7.61 -9.30
C GLY A 55 -1.88 -7.47 -10.18
N ALA A 56 -3.07 -7.75 -9.62
CA ALA A 56 -4.36 -7.46 -10.27
C ALA A 56 -4.56 -5.97 -10.58
N CYS A 57 -3.84 -5.08 -9.90
CA CYS A 57 -3.90 -3.64 -10.11
C CYS A 57 -2.80 -3.12 -11.06
N THR A 58 -1.75 -3.91 -11.29
CA THR A 58 -0.65 -3.56 -12.19
C THR A 58 -0.71 -4.33 -13.52
N ALA A 59 -1.67 -5.24 -13.68
CA ALA A 59 -1.88 -5.95 -14.93
C ALA A 59 -2.25 -4.96 -16.05
N PRO A 60 -1.61 -5.04 -17.24
CA PRO A 60 -2.01 -4.23 -18.39
C PRO A 60 -3.51 -4.37 -18.63
N ARG A 61 -4.19 -3.24 -18.84
CA ARG A 61 -5.59 -3.22 -19.27
C ARG A 61 -5.64 -2.79 -20.72
N ASP A 62 -6.62 -3.31 -21.45
CA ASP A 62 -6.90 -2.84 -22.79
C ASP A 62 -7.31 -1.35 -22.72
N GLU A 63 -6.75 -0.54 -23.62
CA GLU A 63 -6.72 0.93 -23.57
C GLU A 63 -8.10 1.63 -23.65
N GLU A 64 -9.21 0.87 -23.68
CA GLU A 64 -10.58 1.38 -23.85
C GLU A 64 -11.39 1.50 -22.54
N GLU A 65 -10.91 1.02 -21.39
CA GLU A 65 -11.64 1.16 -20.11
C GLU A 65 -11.17 2.37 -19.28
N GLU A 66 -12.13 3.29 -19.04
CA GLU A 66 -12.31 4.35 -18.03
C GLU A 66 -11.16 4.72 -17.06
N PRO A 67 -11.08 6.02 -16.67
CA PRO A 67 -9.96 6.61 -15.97
C PRO A 67 -9.96 6.19 -14.49
N LEU A 68 -8.85 5.61 -14.03
CA LEU A 68 -8.56 5.23 -12.64
C LEU A 68 -9.22 3.93 -12.16
N ALA A 69 -8.46 2.83 -12.25
CA ALA A 69 -8.80 1.61 -11.53
C ALA A 69 -8.65 1.86 -10.02
N VAL A 70 -9.76 1.81 -9.28
CA VAL A 70 -9.76 1.79 -7.82
C VAL A 70 -9.12 0.48 -7.36
N CYS A 71 -7.86 0.54 -6.96
CA CYS A 71 -7.15 -0.60 -6.37
C CYS A 71 -7.35 -0.59 -4.85
N ALA A 72 -8.55 -0.93 -4.39
CA ALA A 72 -8.87 -0.94 -2.96
C ALA A 72 -8.03 -1.94 -2.13
N ALA A 73 -7.40 -2.92 -2.79
CA ALA A 73 -6.53 -3.90 -2.17
C ALA A 73 -5.06 -3.43 -2.06
N ALA A 74 -4.70 -2.28 -2.62
CA ALA A 74 -3.40 -1.68 -2.36
C ALA A 74 -3.36 -1.08 -0.95
N THR A 75 -2.22 -1.20 -0.28
CA THR A 75 -2.04 -0.73 1.09
C THR A 75 -0.74 0.05 1.24
N VAL A 76 -0.73 0.97 2.21
CA VAL A 76 0.48 1.65 2.68
C VAL A 76 0.94 0.93 3.94
N SER A 77 2.01 0.14 3.85
CA SER A 77 2.50 -0.68 4.96
C SER A 77 3.30 0.11 5.98
N ASN A 78 3.98 1.16 5.54
CA ASN A 78 4.70 2.07 6.41
C ASN A 78 4.85 3.43 5.73
N ALA A 79 4.64 4.52 6.48
CA ALA A 79 5.08 5.85 6.05
C ALA A 79 5.71 6.60 7.21
N ARG A 80 6.87 7.22 6.96
CA ARG A 80 7.61 8.00 7.94
C ARG A 80 7.87 9.39 7.41
N VAL A 81 7.69 10.37 8.29
CA VAL A 81 7.99 11.79 8.02
C VAL A 81 9.01 12.25 9.04
N PHE A 82 10.04 12.93 8.57
CA PHE A 82 11.13 13.49 9.36
C PHE A 82 11.15 14.99 9.16
N PHE A 83 11.01 15.74 10.26
CA PHE A 83 11.14 17.19 10.25
C PHE A 83 12.59 17.60 10.49
N TYR A 84 13.02 18.67 9.84
CA TYR A 84 14.37 19.23 10.01
C TYR A 84 14.38 20.74 9.73
N ASP A 85 15.43 21.44 10.16
CA ASP A 85 15.63 22.87 9.81
C ASP A 85 16.32 22.97 8.45
N ILE A 86 15.70 23.63 7.46
CA ILE A 86 16.32 23.79 6.12
C ILE A 86 17.57 24.67 6.15
N ARG A 87 17.74 25.50 7.18
CA ARG A 87 18.94 26.33 7.38
C ARG A 87 20.11 25.53 7.91
N ASN A 88 19.85 24.36 8.51
CA ASN A 88 20.90 23.45 8.94
C ASN A 88 21.44 22.68 7.74
N ALA A 89 22.70 22.96 7.36
CA ALA A 89 23.37 22.28 6.25
C ALA A 89 23.42 20.75 6.40
N ALA A 90 23.48 20.24 7.64
CA ALA A 90 23.47 18.81 7.91
C ALA A 90 22.07 18.18 7.86
N ARG A 91 20.99 18.97 7.77
CA ARG A 91 19.59 18.52 7.73
C ARG A 91 19.29 17.44 8.78
N THR A 92 19.74 17.68 10.01
CA THR A 92 19.54 16.75 11.12
C THR A 92 18.06 16.66 11.45
N THR A 93 17.55 15.43 11.61
CA THR A 93 16.16 15.19 12.00
C THR A 93 15.90 15.75 13.40
N ILE A 94 14.84 16.54 13.53
CA ILE A 94 14.36 17.14 14.78
C ILE A 94 13.24 16.29 15.37
N ALA A 95 12.29 15.85 14.53
CA ALA A 95 11.15 15.06 14.94
C ALA A 95 10.80 14.02 13.87
N THR A 96 10.22 12.91 14.29
CA THR A 96 9.78 11.83 13.39
C THR A 96 8.33 11.47 13.65
N LEU A 97 7.50 11.43 12.61
CA LEU A 97 6.16 10.86 12.64
C LEU A 97 6.15 9.52 11.90
N THR A 98 5.46 8.55 12.46
CA THR A 98 5.27 7.23 11.84
C THR A 98 3.78 6.96 11.68
N PHE A 99 3.33 6.83 10.44
CA PHE A 99 1.98 6.43 10.11
C PHE A 99 1.94 4.90 9.99
N ALA A 100 1.13 4.27 10.85
CA ALA A 100 1.03 2.83 10.91
C ALA A 100 0.34 2.22 9.68
N ASP A 101 0.53 0.92 9.47
CA ASP A 101 -0.15 0.16 8.41
C ASP A 101 -1.67 0.36 8.48
N GLY A 102 -2.31 0.46 7.32
CA GLY A 102 -3.76 0.64 7.18
C GLY A 102 -4.29 2.03 7.54
N THR A 103 -3.45 2.96 8.04
CA THR A 103 -3.90 4.33 8.36
C THR A 103 -4.03 5.24 7.14
N LEU A 104 -3.49 4.82 6.01
CA LEU A 104 -3.50 5.52 4.72
C LEU A 104 -4.15 4.62 3.67
N PRO A 105 -5.49 4.55 3.61
CA PRO A 105 -6.17 3.70 2.64
C PRO A 105 -5.93 4.26 1.23
N VAL A 106 -5.52 3.38 0.32
CA VAL A 106 -5.26 3.73 -1.08
C VAL A 106 -6.59 3.89 -1.81
N SER A 107 -6.79 5.05 -2.44
CA SER A 107 -8.01 5.36 -3.20
C SER A 107 -7.82 5.16 -4.70
N ALA A 108 -6.62 5.43 -5.23
CA ALA A 108 -6.31 5.25 -6.65
C ALA A 108 -4.81 5.04 -6.90
N ILE A 109 -4.49 4.47 -8.06
CA ILE A 109 -3.13 4.33 -8.59
C ILE A 109 -3.09 4.80 -10.05
N SER A 110 -1.95 5.29 -10.53
CA SER A 110 -1.79 5.76 -11.92
C SER A 110 -0.38 5.54 -12.49
N PRO A 111 -0.23 5.20 -13.78
CA PRO A 111 -1.28 4.72 -14.68
C PRO A 111 -1.74 3.31 -14.26
N PRO A 112 -3.01 2.94 -14.51
CA PRO A 112 -3.42 1.55 -14.39
C PRO A 112 -2.65 0.68 -15.40
N GLY A 113 -2.18 -0.49 -14.98
CA GLY A 113 -1.53 -1.45 -15.88
C GLY A 113 -0.11 -1.11 -16.35
N GLY A 114 0.53 -0.10 -15.76
CA GLY A 114 1.93 0.27 -16.01
C GLY A 114 2.79 0.32 -14.75
N PRO A 115 4.07 0.75 -14.84
CA PRO A 115 4.85 1.05 -13.65
C PRO A 115 4.16 2.18 -12.87
N LEU A 116 3.98 1.97 -11.56
CA LEU A 116 3.34 2.94 -10.68
C LEU A 116 4.08 4.30 -10.77
N SER A 117 3.38 5.31 -11.27
CA SER A 117 3.89 6.68 -11.37
C SER A 117 3.31 7.60 -10.28
N ALA A 118 2.10 7.28 -9.81
CA ALA A 118 1.42 8.01 -8.75
C ALA A 118 0.46 7.10 -7.98
N ILE A 119 0.23 7.45 -6.72
CA ILE A 119 -0.72 6.81 -5.83
C ILE A 119 -1.51 7.90 -5.11
N ALA A 120 -2.80 7.68 -4.92
CA ALA A 120 -3.64 8.52 -4.10
C ALA A 120 -4.11 7.76 -2.88
N THR A 121 -4.16 8.45 -1.75
CA THR A 121 -4.71 7.93 -0.51
C THR A 121 -5.80 8.86 0.00
N ASN A 122 -6.62 8.36 0.92
CA ASN A 122 -7.35 9.28 1.79
C ASN A 122 -6.38 9.92 2.79
N LEU A 123 -6.86 10.94 3.48
CA LEU A 123 -6.14 11.60 4.55
C LEU A 123 -5.94 10.63 5.73
N SER A 124 -4.72 10.56 6.26
CA SER A 124 -4.43 9.77 7.47
C SER A 124 -5.08 10.37 8.72
N PRO A 125 -5.12 9.62 9.84
CA PRO A 125 -5.27 10.24 11.15
C PRO A 125 -4.19 11.30 11.39
N PHE A 126 -4.57 12.34 12.12
CA PHE A 126 -3.65 13.38 12.55
C PHE A 126 -2.81 12.91 13.75
N LEU A 127 -1.49 12.96 13.62
CA LEU A 127 -0.52 12.64 14.66
C LEU A 127 0.05 13.92 15.25
N ASN A 128 0.12 14.02 16.59
CA ASN A 128 0.76 15.16 17.27
C ASN A 128 2.21 14.78 17.61
N PRO A 129 3.24 15.40 16.99
CA PRO A 129 4.64 15.06 17.24
C PRO A 129 5.01 15.10 18.73
N VAL A 130 4.53 16.09 19.47
CA VAL A 130 4.85 16.27 20.90
C VAL A 130 4.15 15.24 21.78
N ALA A 131 3.00 14.73 21.34
CA ALA A 131 2.32 13.63 22.03
C ALA A 131 2.97 12.27 21.73
N GLU A 132 3.50 12.09 20.52
CA GLU A 132 4.27 10.89 20.13
C GLU A 132 5.61 10.83 20.86
N ASP A 133 6.32 11.97 20.96
CA ASP A 133 7.56 12.10 21.71
C ASP A 133 7.67 13.51 22.33
N PRO A 134 7.61 13.63 23.67
CA PRO A 134 7.66 14.93 24.35
C PRO A 134 9.04 15.60 24.28
N THR A 135 10.07 14.90 23.80
CA THR A 135 11.40 15.49 23.57
C THR A 135 11.50 16.27 22.27
N PHE A 136 10.53 16.11 21.35
CA PHE A 136 10.50 16.88 20.12
C PHE A 136 10.17 18.35 20.39
N ASP A 137 11.07 19.24 19.97
CA ASP A 137 10.86 20.69 20.00
C ASP A 137 10.74 21.25 18.57
N LEU A 138 9.51 21.56 18.18
CA LEU A 138 9.18 22.24 16.92
C LEU A 138 8.76 23.69 17.13
N SER A 139 8.84 24.21 18.36
CA SER A 139 8.49 25.59 18.68
C SER A 139 9.29 26.65 17.89
N PRO A 140 10.56 26.42 17.48
CA PRO A 140 11.29 27.37 16.62
C PRO A 140 10.66 27.59 15.23
N PHE A 141 9.75 26.71 14.80
CA PHE A 141 9.05 26.78 13.52
C PHE A 141 7.60 27.26 13.66
N ALA A 142 7.24 27.85 14.81
CA ALA A 142 5.88 28.24 15.16
C ALA A 142 4.88 27.06 15.22
N ILE A 143 5.38 25.84 15.43
CA ILE A 143 4.56 24.66 15.68
C ILE A 143 4.33 24.55 17.18
N GLY A 144 3.10 24.82 17.60
CA GLY A 144 2.70 24.67 19.01
C GLY A 144 2.50 23.20 19.41
N PRO A 145 2.44 22.90 20.73
CA PRO A 145 2.30 21.53 21.26
C PRO A 145 0.96 20.87 20.93
N ASN A 146 -0.01 21.65 20.44
CA ASN A 146 -1.31 21.18 19.97
C ASN A 146 -1.40 21.20 18.43
N THR A 147 -0.27 21.14 17.73
CA THR A 147 -0.26 21.01 16.28
C THR A 147 -0.17 19.54 15.92
N ALA A 148 -0.98 19.08 14.97
CA ALA A 148 -0.90 17.72 14.47
C ALA A 148 -0.85 17.68 12.96
N PHE A 149 -0.31 16.59 12.42
CA PHE A 149 -0.08 16.40 11.00
C PHE A 149 -0.74 15.14 10.48
N ALA A 150 -1.31 15.22 9.29
CA ALA A 150 -1.84 14.08 8.56
C ALA A 150 -1.19 14.02 7.18
N LEU A 151 -0.90 12.81 6.72
CA LEU A 151 -0.31 12.55 5.42
C LEU A 151 -1.41 12.17 4.42
N GLN A 152 -1.27 12.62 3.19
CA GLN A 152 -2.08 12.21 2.06
C GLN A 152 -1.18 12.08 0.83
N PHE A 153 -1.47 11.15 -0.08
CA PHE A 153 -0.88 11.13 -1.41
C PHE A 153 -1.93 11.52 -2.45
N THR A 154 -1.51 12.25 -3.48
CA THR A 154 -2.38 12.71 -4.57
C THR A 154 -1.79 12.32 -5.93
N LEU A 155 -2.64 12.10 -6.93
CA LEU A 155 -2.19 11.67 -8.26
C LEU A 155 -1.36 12.72 -9.01
N SER A 156 -1.66 14.01 -8.80
CA SER A 156 -1.02 15.11 -9.52
C SER A 156 0.06 15.84 -8.72
N GLY A 157 0.03 15.75 -7.39
CA GLY A 157 0.88 16.56 -6.51
C GLY A 157 1.85 15.79 -5.62
N GLY A 158 1.76 14.45 -5.59
CA GLY A 158 2.58 13.64 -4.69
C GLY A 158 2.10 13.69 -3.23
N PRO A 159 3.00 13.59 -2.24
CA PRO A 159 2.67 13.59 -0.83
C PRO A 159 2.32 15.01 -0.36
N GLN A 160 1.23 15.14 0.39
CA GLN A 160 0.80 16.35 1.05
C GLN A 160 0.79 16.12 2.56
N LEU A 161 1.42 17.03 3.29
CA LEU A 161 1.39 17.05 4.75
C LEU A 161 0.43 18.13 5.21
N HIS A 162 -0.75 17.68 5.63
CA HIS A 162 -1.78 18.53 6.20
C HIS A 162 -1.41 18.81 7.64
N TYR A 163 -1.68 20.03 8.09
CA TYR A 163 -1.52 20.39 9.49
C TYR A 163 -2.84 20.94 10.04
N ARG A 164 -2.98 20.83 11.37
CA ARG A 164 -4.07 21.47 12.10
C ARG A 164 -3.55 22.10 13.38
N SER A 165 -4.06 23.29 13.71
CA SER A 165 -3.78 23.97 14.98
C SER A 165 -4.95 24.90 15.35
N PRO A 166 -5.48 24.83 16.60
CA PRO A 166 -5.15 23.87 17.65
C PRO A 166 -5.73 22.47 17.40
N LEU A 167 -5.29 21.48 18.18
CA LEU A 167 -5.87 20.14 18.24
C LEU A 167 -7.37 20.25 18.57
N CYS A 168 -8.19 19.64 17.72
CA CYS A 168 -9.59 19.45 18.03
C CYS A 168 -9.78 18.42 19.14
N THR A 169 -10.72 18.70 20.04
CA THR A 169 -11.14 17.78 21.10
C THR A 169 -12.07 16.68 20.62
N THR A 170 -12.68 16.81 19.42
CA THR A 170 -13.56 15.79 18.83
C THR A 170 -13.10 15.42 17.42
N GLN A 171 -13.01 14.13 17.12
CA GLN A 171 -12.45 13.62 15.85
C GLN A 171 -13.32 13.91 14.62
N THR A 172 -14.63 14.16 14.77
CA THR A 172 -15.61 14.09 13.68
C THR A 172 -15.89 15.39 12.94
N SER A 173 -15.30 16.53 13.33
CA SER A 173 -15.63 17.86 12.75
C SER A 173 -14.41 18.69 12.31
N CYS A 174 -13.24 18.07 12.17
CA CYS A 174 -12.00 18.82 12.10
C CYS A 174 -11.38 18.83 10.71
N ASN A 175 -11.62 19.94 10.01
CA ASN A 175 -10.96 20.24 8.76
C ASN A 175 -9.48 20.57 8.99
N PRO A 176 -8.58 20.22 8.05
CA PRO A 176 -7.21 20.71 8.06
C PRO A 176 -7.17 22.24 8.12
N THR A 177 -6.20 22.80 8.85
CA THR A 177 -5.95 24.25 8.82
C THR A 177 -5.25 24.64 7.51
N GLY A 178 -4.37 23.78 7.01
CA GLY A 178 -3.68 23.97 5.74
C GLY A 178 -2.83 22.76 5.35
N THR A 179 -2.07 22.92 4.28
CA THR A 179 -1.12 21.93 3.75
C THR A 179 0.22 22.60 3.51
N ASN A 180 1.28 21.82 3.32
CA ASN A 180 2.55 22.33 2.83
C ASN A 180 2.36 23.05 1.47
N ASP A 181 3.16 24.10 1.23
CA ASP A 181 3.04 24.99 0.05
C ASP A 181 3.50 24.30 -1.24
N ALA A 182 4.49 23.43 -1.12
CA ALA A 182 5.00 22.69 -2.25
C ALA A 182 3.92 21.67 -2.68
N THR A 183 3.22 21.93 -3.76
CA THR A 183 2.14 21.02 -4.24
C THR A 183 2.58 20.17 -5.41
N THR A 184 3.78 20.40 -5.94
CA THR A 184 4.33 19.69 -7.09
C THR A 184 5.78 19.30 -6.85
N PHE A 185 5.99 18.21 -6.11
CA PHE A 185 7.27 17.50 -6.11
C PHE A 185 6.99 16.02 -6.35
N PRO A 186 7.35 15.48 -7.53
CA PRO A 186 7.05 14.10 -7.87
C PRO A 186 7.76 13.16 -6.88
N VAL A 187 7.01 12.24 -6.30
CA VAL A 187 7.61 11.14 -5.51
C VAL A 187 8.52 10.35 -6.42
N GLN A 188 9.75 10.11 -5.98
CA GLN A 188 10.61 9.16 -6.66
C GLN A 188 10.24 7.76 -6.18
N PHE A 189 9.49 7.04 -7.03
CA PHE A 189 9.17 5.65 -6.78
C PHE A 189 10.31 4.75 -7.25
N ALA A 190 10.87 3.98 -6.33
CA ALA A 190 11.71 2.82 -6.64
C ALA A 190 10.85 1.56 -6.56
N ILE A 191 10.94 0.72 -7.59
CA ILE A 191 10.19 -0.54 -7.65
C ILE A 191 11.09 -1.64 -7.13
N THR A 192 10.68 -2.30 -6.05
CA THR A 192 11.28 -3.56 -5.62
C THR A 192 10.29 -4.68 -5.91
N LEU A 193 10.53 -5.42 -6.99
CA LEU A 193 9.71 -6.59 -7.32
C LEU A 193 10.07 -7.73 -6.37
N ASN A 194 9.36 -7.80 -5.24
CA ASN A 194 9.36 -9.00 -4.42
C ASN A 194 8.31 -9.95 -5.00
N SER A 195 8.73 -10.84 -5.90
CA SER A 195 7.91 -11.99 -6.26
C SER A 195 7.71 -12.83 -5.01
N VAL A 196 6.59 -12.65 -4.31
CA VAL A 196 6.20 -13.56 -3.22
C VAL A 196 5.95 -14.92 -3.88
N PRO A 197 6.77 -15.96 -3.60
CA PRO A 197 6.52 -17.28 -4.15
C PRO A 197 5.12 -17.71 -3.72
N ALA A 198 4.29 -18.17 -4.66
CA ALA A 198 2.95 -18.64 -4.32
C ALA A 198 3.04 -19.63 -3.14
N PRO A 199 2.17 -19.52 -2.13
CA PRO A 199 2.18 -20.46 -1.02
C PRO A 199 1.97 -21.88 -1.55
N ALA A 200 3.05 -22.65 -1.58
CA ALA A 200 3.11 -24.10 -1.70
C ALA A 200 2.29 -24.79 -2.82
N THR A 201 1.96 -24.10 -3.92
CA THR A 201 1.38 -24.74 -5.11
C THR A 201 2.17 -25.96 -5.64
N PRO A 202 3.53 -26.04 -5.57
CA PRO A 202 4.23 -27.25 -5.99
C PRO A 202 3.99 -28.46 -5.08
N TRP A 203 3.69 -28.25 -3.80
CA TRP A 203 3.44 -29.36 -2.86
C TRP A 203 2.09 -30.02 -3.14
N LEU A 204 1.07 -29.23 -3.48
CA LEU A 204 -0.25 -29.75 -3.85
C LEU A 204 -0.23 -30.46 -5.21
N ALA A 205 0.55 -29.95 -6.18
CA ALA A 205 0.77 -30.66 -7.44
C ALA A 205 1.48 -32.01 -7.21
N GLY A 206 2.48 -32.03 -6.33
CA GLY A 206 3.21 -33.24 -5.94
C GLY A 206 2.33 -34.29 -5.26
N THR A 207 1.48 -33.90 -4.32
CA THR A 207 0.57 -34.84 -3.64
C THR A 207 -0.54 -35.36 -4.55
N ALA A 208 -1.05 -34.54 -5.46
CA ALA A 208 -2.01 -34.97 -6.47
C ALA A 208 -1.42 -36.04 -7.41
N LEU A 209 -0.18 -35.84 -7.87
CA LEU A 209 0.54 -36.82 -8.69
C LEU A 209 0.80 -38.14 -7.94
N LEU A 210 1.17 -38.07 -6.66
CA LEU A 210 1.36 -39.27 -5.83
C LEU A 210 0.05 -40.03 -5.60
N GLY A 211 -1.08 -39.34 -5.41
CA GLY A 211 -2.40 -39.95 -5.30
C GLY A 211 -2.82 -40.70 -6.58
N LEU A 212 -2.57 -40.12 -7.75
CA LEU A 212 -2.87 -40.77 -9.05
C LEU A 212 -2.03 -42.03 -9.29
N LEU A 213 -0.76 -42.03 -8.87
CA LEU A 213 0.10 -43.21 -8.97
C LEU A 213 -0.33 -44.33 -8.01
N ALA A 214 -0.78 -43.99 -6.80
CA ALA A 214 -1.30 -44.96 -5.84
C ALA A 214 -2.61 -45.63 -6.33
N LEU A 215 -3.48 -44.87 -6.99
CA LEU A 215 -4.72 -45.39 -7.57
C LEU A 215 -4.46 -46.32 -8.76
N ARG A 216 -3.49 -46.01 -9.64
CA ARG A 216 -3.12 -46.88 -10.77
C ARG A 216 -2.63 -48.27 -10.35
N ARG A 217 -1.95 -48.40 -9.20
CA ARG A 217 -1.46 -49.70 -8.71
C ARG A 217 -2.57 -50.63 -8.22
N ARG A 218 -3.73 -50.12 -7.82
CA ARG A 218 -4.85 -50.96 -7.35
C ARG A 218 -5.68 -51.57 -8.47
N SER A 219 -5.64 -51.01 -9.68
CA SER A 219 -6.41 -51.53 -10.83
C SER A 219 -5.71 -52.66 -11.60
N ALA A 220 -4.46 -53.01 -11.27
CA ALA A 220 -3.69 -54.03 -11.99
C ALA A 220 -3.65 -55.41 -11.28
N VAL A 221 -4.41 -55.58 -10.19
CA VAL A 221 -4.52 -56.85 -9.46
C VAL A 221 -6.00 -57.25 -9.45
N LEU A 222 -6.48 -57.78 -10.58
CA LEU A 222 -7.72 -58.55 -10.73
C LEU A 222 -7.70 -59.25 -12.08
#